data_AF-A0A5C8K5G4-F1
#
_entry.id   AF-A0A5C8K5G4-F1
#
_cell.length_a   1.000
_cell.length_b   1.000
_cell.length_c   1.000
_cell.angle_alpha   90.00
_cell.angle_beta   90.00
_cell.angle_gamma   90.00
#
_symmetry.space_group_name_H-M   'P 1'
#
loop_
_entity.id
_entity.type
_entity.pdbx_description
1 polymer ?
#
loop_
_entity_poly.entity_id
_entity_poly.type
_entity_poly.pdbx_seq_one_letter_code
_entity_poly.pdbx_strand_id
1 'polypeptide(L)'
;MKIEAIFKTIFFALALGAFMFSCEQENSNQTASEAEVVKVETDTDVSYNQGEAEREYNDFSAWVNNSSSRAENATEAEWKEMKQEYKDKEAELETKSASWDDKTRQEWKDLKDSWKQTEEKAEARLKKNR
;
A
#
# COMPACT_ATOMS: atom_id res chain seq x y z
N MET A 1 21.73 -37.21 -12.56
CA MET A 1 20.25 -37.08 -12.64
C MET A 1 19.83 -36.04 -11.64
N LYS A 2 19.09 -35.02 -12.09
CA LYS A 2 18.57 -33.91 -11.28
C LYS A 2 17.26 -34.38 -10.63
N ILE A 3 17.13 -34.26 -9.33
CA ILE A 3 15.87 -34.52 -8.62
C ILE A 3 15.32 -33.15 -8.23
N GLU A 4 14.41 -32.66 -9.06
CA GLU A 4 13.50 -31.57 -8.72
C GLU A 4 12.34 -32.19 -7.93
N ALA A 5 12.11 -31.71 -6.71
CA ALA A 5 10.92 -32.05 -5.93
C ALA A 5 10.32 -30.75 -5.40
N ILE A 6 9.25 -30.35 -6.07
CA ILE A 6 8.34 -29.24 -5.79
C ILE A 6 7.52 -29.62 -4.55
N PHE A 7 7.84 -29.05 -3.39
CA PHE A 7 6.99 -29.16 -2.20
C PHE A 7 6.00 -27.99 -2.17
N LYS A 8 4.83 -28.24 -2.76
CA LYS A 8 3.58 -27.57 -2.42
C LYS A 8 3.24 -27.91 -0.96
N THR A 9 3.24 -26.91 -0.09
CA THR A 9 2.60 -27.02 1.24
C THR A 9 1.57 -25.92 1.36
N ILE A 10 0.35 -26.31 0.98
CA ILE A 10 -0.90 -25.72 1.42
C ILE A 10 -1.00 -26.01 2.92
N PHE A 11 -1.02 -24.99 3.77
CA PHE A 11 -1.53 -25.14 5.13
C PHE A 11 -2.64 -24.11 5.38
N PHE A 12 -3.83 -24.66 5.31
CA PHE A 12 -5.12 -24.10 5.65
C PHE A 12 -5.26 -24.12 7.18
N ALA A 13 -5.37 -22.97 7.83
CA ALA A 13 -5.75 -22.89 9.23
C ALA A 13 -6.70 -21.70 9.43
N LEU A 14 -7.98 -22.01 9.23
CA LEU A 14 -9.14 -21.17 9.52
C LEU A 14 -9.40 -21.24 11.04
N ALA A 15 -9.14 -20.16 11.78
CA ALA A 15 -9.53 -20.04 13.18
C ALA A 15 -10.54 -18.90 13.32
N LEU A 16 -11.82 -19.30 13.29
CA LEU A 16 -12.97 -18.48 13.67
C LEU A 16 -12.94 -18.25 15.18
N GLY A 17 -12.83 -16.99 15.60
CA GLY A 17 -12.99 -16.56 16.98
C GLY A 17 -13.99 -15.42 17.06
N ALA A 18 -15.28 -15.75 17.10
CA ALA A 18 -16.33 -14.83 17.47
C ALA A 18 -16.33 -14.68 19.00
N PHE A 19 -15.90 -13.52 19.51
CA PHE A 19 -16.26 -13.09 20.86
C PHE A 19 -17.39 -12.07 20.76
N MET A 20 -18.56 -12.50 21.23
CA MET A 20 -19.77 -11.72 21.41
C MET A 20 -19.59 -10.70 22.55
N PHE A 21 -20.05 -9.47 22.30
CA PHE A 21 -20.85 -8.60 23.17
C PHE A 21 -20.60 -8.63 24.69
N SER A 22 -20.16 -7.48 25.23
CA SER A 22 -20.54 -7.05 26.58
C SER A 22 -20.91 -5.56 26.52
N CYS A 23 -22.20 -5.28 26.32
CA CYS A 23 -22.78 -4.01 26.75
C CYS A 23 -23.01 -4.13 28.26
N GLU A 24 -22.33 -3.30 29.05
CA GLU A 24 -22.64 -3.11 30.46
C GLU A 24 -22.43 -1.63 30.79
N GLN A 25 -23.52 -0.85 30.80
CA GLN A 25 -23.96 -0.07 31.96
C GLN A 25 -24.84 1.11 31.53
N GLU A 26 -26.09 0.95 31.91
CA GLU A 26 -27.19 1.90 31.95
C GLU A 26 -26.79 3.22 32.63
N ASN A 27 -26.91 4.35 31.92
CA ASN A 27 -27.09 5.66 32.55
C ASN A 27 -28.27 6.36 31.87
N SER A 28 -29.41 6.28 32.53
CA SER A 28 -30.65 6.94 32.16
C SER A 28 -30.58 8.43 32.49
N ASN A 29 -30.52 9.31 31.48
CA ASN A 29 -31.20 10.60 31.56
C ASN A 29 -31.28 11.31 30.18
N GLN A 30 -32.41 11.98 29.97
CA GLN A 30 -32.68 13.04 28.97
C GLN A 30 -33.39 12.63 27.67
N THR A 31 -34.72 12.71 27.78
CA THR A 31 -35.68 13.32 26.85
C THR A 31 -35.08 14.09 25.65
N ALA A 32 -35.36 13.65 24.43
CA ALA A 32 -35.64 14.49 23.27
C ALA A 32 -36.08 13.63 22.08
N SER A 33 -37.34 13.84 21.67
CA SER A 33 -37.83 13.91 20.29
C SER A 33 -37.21 12.96 19.24
N GLU A 34 -38.02 12.00 18.78
CA GLU A 34 -38.10 11.51 17.40
C GLU A 34 -36.88 11.82 16.51
N ALA A 35 -35.81 11.03 16.67
CA ALA A 35 -34.80 10.89 15.65
C ALA A 35 -35.26 9.76 14.73
N GLU A 36 -35.95 10.12 13.66
CA GLU A 36 -35.91 9.37 12.41
C GLU A 36 -34.43 9.26 12.03
N VAL A 37 -33.79 8.14 12.43
CA VAL A 37 -32.47 7.76 11.94
C VAL A 37 -32.70 7.37 10.49
N VAL A 38 -32.69 8.38 9.62
CA VAL A 38 -32.42 8.20 8.21
C VAL A 38 -31.09 7.47 8.16
N LYS A 39 -31.15 6.17 7.87
CA LYS A 39 -30.02 5.42 7.34
C LYS A 39 -29.63 6.11 6.03
N VAL A 40 -28.73 7.09 6.11
CA VAL A 40 -27.93 7.47 4.95
C VAL A 40 -26.74 6.52 4.96
N GLU A 41 -26.99 5.40 4.29
CA GLU A 41 -26.05 4.33 4.02
C GLU A 41 -24.88 4.89 3.19
N THR A 42 -23.68 4.87 3.77
CA THR A 42 -22.47 4.26 3.20
C THR A 42 -22.16 4.43 1.70
N ASP A 43 -22.37 5.59 1.09
CA ASP A 43 -21.91 5.84 -0.30
C ASP A 43 -20.95 7.03 -0.41
N THR A 44 -20.98 7.97 0.53
CA THR A 44 -20.12 9.16 0.46
C THR A 44 -18.67 8.90 0.88
N ASP A 45 -18.45 7.92 1.75
CA ASP A 45 -17.11 7.57 2.26
C ASP A 45 -16.28 6.83 1.20
N VAL A 46 -16.89 5.90 0.46
CA VAL A 46 -16.19 5.10 -0.56
C VAL A 46 -15.67 5.98 -1.70
N SER A 47 -16.48 6.93 -2.17
CA SER A 47 -16.07 7.84 -3.26
C SER A 47 -14.98 8.82 -2.84
N TYR A 48 -14.96 9.26 -1.58
CA TYR A 48 -13.91 10.15 -1.07
C TYR A 48 -12.58 9.39 -0.93
N ASN A 49 -12.61 8.19 -0.36
CA ASN A 49 -11.43 7.34 -0.19
C ASN A 49 -10.82 6.90 -1.54
N GLN A 50 -11.65 6.63 -2.55
CA GLN A 50 -11.15 6.23 -3.87
C GLN A 50 -10.38 7.37 -4.57
N GLY A 51 -10.87 8.62 -4.47
CA GLY A 51 -10.18 9.78 -5.02
C GLY A 51 -8.92 10.18 -4.24
N GLU A 52 -8.79 9.79 -2.98
CA GLU A 52 -7.55 9.93 -2.21
C GLU A 52 -6.52 8.87 -2.62
N ALA A 53 -6.93 7.60 -2.69
CA ALA A 53 -6.08 6.49 -3.14
C ALA A 53 -5.44 6.74 -4.51
N GLU A 54 -6.23 7.19 -5.49
CA GLU A 54 -5.71 7.51 -6.82
C GLU A 54 -4.71 8.67 -6.79
N ARG A 55 -4.96 9.70 -5.97
CA ARG A 55 -4.04 10.84 -5.84
C ARG A 55 -2.71 10.42 -5.24
N GLU A 56 -2.73 9.67 -4.14
CA GLU A 56 -1.52 9.20 -3.48
C GLU A 56 -0.68 8.29 -4.39
N TYR A 57 -1.33 7.36 -5.11
CA TYR A 57 -0.67 6.54 -6.12
C TYR A 57 -0.03 7.41 -7.22
N ASN A 58 -0.77 8.39 -7.76
CA ASN A 58 -0.28 9.26 -8.83
C ASN A 58 0.91 10.12 -8.37
N ASP A 59 0.86 10.66 -7.16
CA ASP A 59 1.96 11.45 -6.58
C ASP A 59 3.22 10.60 -6.42
N PHE A 60 3.06 9.37 -5.94
CA PHE A 60 4.19 8.46 -5.82
C PHE A 60 4.71 8.00 -7.18
N SER A 61 3.85 7.73 -8.14
CA SER A 61 4.23 7.39 -9.51
C SER A 61 5.04 8.52 -10.16
N ALA A 62 4.60 9.77 -10.01
CA ALA A 62 5.35 10.93 -10.46
C ALA A 62 6.72 11.05 -9.78
N TRP A 63 6.77 10.80 -8.46
CA TRP A 63 8.02 10.78 -7.71
C TRP A 63 8.96 9.67 -8.20
N VAL A 64 8.49 8.43 -8.39
CA VAL A 64 9.28 7.29 -8.89
C VAL A 64 9.85 7.60 -10.27
N ASN A 65 9.06 8.19 -11.17
CA ASN A 65 9.52 8.57 -12.50
C ASN A 65 10.64 9.63 -12.44
N ASN A 66 10.45 10.67 -11.64
CA ASN A 66 11.47 11.71 -11.45
C ASN A 66 12.75 11.16 -10.79
N SER A 67 12.60 10.38 -9.73
CA SER A 67 13.69 9.73 -9.02
C SER A 67 14.45 8.77 -9.92
N SER A 68 13.77 8.02 -10.80
CA SER A 68 14.40 7.12 -11.76
C SER A 68 15.30 7.88 -12.75
N SER A 69 14.87 9.04 -13.23
CA SER A 69 15.72 9.90 -14.06
C SER A 69 16.94 10.43 -13.28
N ARG A 70 16.75 10.85 -12.02
CA ARG A 70 17.84 11.33 -11.17
C ARG A 70 18.85 10.24 -10.82
N ALA A 71 18.41 8.99 -10.67
CA ALA A 71 19.25 7.85 -10.30
C ALA A 71 20.40 7.57 -11.29
N GLU A 72 20.22 7.95 -12.57
CA GLU A 72 21.23 7.79 -13.62
C GLU A 72 22.53 8.54 -13.30
N ASN A 73 22.42 9.69 -12.63
CA ASN A 73 23.55 10.57 -12.35
C ASN A 73 23.84 10.75 -10.85
N ALA A 74 23.00 10.19 -9.97
CA ALA A 74 23.15 10.29 -8.53
C ALA A 74 24.51 9.76 -8.03
N THR A 75 25.06 10.39 -7.00
CA THR A 75 26.16 9.85 -6.20
C THR A 75 25.70 8.66 -5.35
N GLU A 76 26.62 7.91 -4.75
CA GLU A 76 26.26 6.80 -3.86
C GLU A 76 25.44 7.27 -2.64
N ALA A 77 25.75 8.45 -2.10
CA ALA A 77 25.03 9.02 -0.97
C ALA A 77 23.59 9.40 -1.36
N GLU A 78 23.42 10.16 -2.45
CA GLU A 78 22.10 10.53 -2.97
C GLU A 78 21.27 9.30 -3.35
N TRP A 79 21.91 8.26 -3.90
CA TRP A 79 21.23 7.01 -4.22
C TRP A 79 20.71 6.29 -2.97
N LYS A 80 21.49 6.27 -1.87
CA LYS A 80 21.05 5.68 -0.60
C LYS A 80 19.86 6.43 -0.01
N GLU A 81 19.89 7.76 -0.05
CA GLU A 81 18.76 8.60 0.40
C GLU A 81 17.51 8.32 -0.44
N MET A 82 17.65 8.27 -1.76
CA MET A 82 16.54 8.01 -2.68
C MET A 82 15.93 6.60 -2.46
N LYS A 83 16.77 5.58 -2.22
CA LYS A 83 16.28 4.23 -1.86
C LYS A 83 15.53 4.22 -0.54
N GLN A 84 15.96 5.01 0.44
CA GLN A 84 15.26 5.10 1.71
C GLN A 84 13.90 5.78 1.54
N GLU A 85 13.86 6.90 0.82
CA GLU A 85 12.62 7.61 0.53
C GLU A 85 11.62 6.74 -0.24
N TYR A 86 12.09 5.94 -1.22
CA TYR A 86 11.24 4.96 -1.90
C TYR A 86 10.61 3.99 -0.90
N LYS A 87 11.41 3.39 -0.01
CA LYS A 87 10.93 2.40 0.96
C LYS A 87 9.91 2.98 1.93
N ASP A 88 10.13 4.20 2.38
CA ASP A 88 9.23 4.85 3.34
C ASP A 88 7.86 5.11 2.69
N LYS A 89 7.86 5.63 1.46
CA LYS A 89 6.64 5.87 0.66
C LYS A 89 5.96 4.56 0.24
N GLU A 90 6.74 3.54 -0.14
CA GLU A 90 6.23 2.21 -0.47
C GLU A 90 5.51 1.60 0.73
N ALA A 91 6.13 1.64 1.92
CA ALA A 91 5.53 1.11 3.13
C ALA A 91 4.21 1.80 3.48
N GLU A 92 4.14 3.12 3.32
CA GLU A 92 2.90 3.87 3.53
C GLU A 92 1.79 3.40 2.58
N LEU A 93 2.09 3.36 1.28
CA LEU A 93 1.11 2.98 0.26
C LEU A 93 0.70 1.51 0.32
N GLU A 94 1.61 0.62 0.70
CA GLU A 94 1.30 -0.81 0.82
C GLU A 94 0.20 -1.04 1.87
N THR A 95 0.18 -0.27 2.97
CA THR A 95 -0.90 -0.35 3.97
C THR A 95 -2.27 0.06 3.42
N LYS A 96 -2.30 0.96 2.45
CA LYS A 96 -3.52 1.48 1.82
C LYS A 96 -3.92 0.67 0.59
N SER A 97 -2.97 -0.03 -0.04
CA SER A 97 -3.15 -0.77 -1.31
C SER A 97 -4.24 -1.86 -1.27
N ALA A 98 -4.58 -2.37 -0.08
CA ALA A 98 -5.62 -3.37 0.12
C ALA A 98 -7.02 -2.84 -0.22
N SER A 99 -7.27 -1.54 -0.03
CA SER A 99 -8.58 -0.91 -0.32
C SER A 99 -8.71 -0.39 -1.75
N TRP A 100 -7.62 -0.38 -2.53
CA TRP A 100 -7.61 0.12 -3.90
C TRP A 100 -8.44 -0.78 -4.83
N ASP A 101 -8.76 -0.30 -6.02
CA ASP A 101 -9.34 -1.17 -7.03
C ASP A 101 -8.28 -2.04 -7.73
N ASP A 102 -8.72 -3.02 -8.52
CA ASP A 102 -7.82 -3.93 -9.23
C ASP A 102 -6.89 -3.21 -10.22
N LYS A 103 -7.36 -2.12 -10.82
CA LYS A 103 -6.59 -1.36 -11.80
C LYS A 103 -5.44 -0.65 -11.09
N THR A 104 -5.71 0.13 -10.04
CA THR A 104 -4.67 0.82 -9.27
C THR A 104 -3.70 -0.18 -8.64
N ARG A 105 -4.17 -1.34 -8.17
CA ARG A 105 -3.27 -2.41 -7.69
C ARG A 105 -2.36 -2.99 -8.77
N GLN A 106 -2.83 -3.08 -10.00
CA GLN A 106 -1.99 -3.54 -11.11
C GLN A 106 -0.95 -2.47 -11.47
N GLU A 107 -1.38 -1.21 -11.59
CA GLU A 107 -0.49 -0.08 -11.85
C GLU A 107 0.57 0.09 -10.74
N TRP A 108 0.21 -0.17 -9.48
CA TRP A 108 1.12 -0.25 -8.34
C TRP A 108 2.23 -1.29 -8.54
N LYS A 109 1.87 -2.51 -8.96
CA LYS A 109 2.86 -3.58 -9.22
C LYS A 109 3.79 -3.21 -10.36
N ASP A 110 3.25 -2.67 -11.45
CA ASP A 110 4.02 -2.24 -12.60
C ASP A 110 5.02 -1.13 -12.21
N LEU A 111 4.60 -0.21 -11.32
CA LEU A 111 5.47 0.83 -10.78
C LEU A 111 6.61 0.27 -9.92
N LYS A 112 6.33 -0.74 -9.08
CA LYS A 112 7.37 -1.43 -8.29
C LYS A 112 8.39 -2.14 -9.17
N ASP A 113 7.92 -2.80 -10.24
CA ASP A 113 8.81 -3.45 -11.20
C ASP A 113 9.66 -2.42 -11.97
N SER A 114 9.10 -1.27 -12.34
CA SER A 114 9.85 -0.16 -12.95
C SER A 114 10.95 0.35 -12.01
N TRP A 115 10.62 0.59 -10.74
CA TRP A 115 11.60 1.02 -9.74
C TRP A 115 12.72 -0.01 -9.55
N LYS A 116 12.39 -1.30 -9.50
CA LYS A 116 13.39 -2.36 -9.39
C LYS A 116 14.40 -2.32 -10.55
N GLN A 117 13.95 -2.05 -11.77
CA GLN A 117 14.86 -1.87 -12.91
C GLN A 117 15.77 -0.64 -12.76
N THR A 118 15.24 0.46 -12.19
CA THR A 118 16.05 1.63 -11.82
C THR A 118 17.11 1.23 -10.80
N GLU A 119 16.75 0.45 -9.77
CA GLU A 119 17.71 0.00 -8.76
C GLU A 119 18.83 -0.83 -9.37
N GLU A 120 18.50 -1.81 -10.18
CA GLU A 120 19.48 -2.67 -10.85
C GLU A 120 20.46 -1.86 -11.71
N LYS A 121 19.97 -0.88 -12.46
CA LYS A 121 20.81 0.01 -13.29
C LYS A 121 21.70 0.92 -12.44
N ALA A 122 21.15 1.56 -11.42
CA ALA A 122 21.88 2.46 -10.54
C ALA A 122 22.99 1.72 -9.77
N GLU A 123 22.68 0.55 -9.22
CA GLU A 123 23.63 -0.28 -8.49
C GLU A 123 24.75 -0.80 -9.40
N ALA A 124 24.43 -1.24 -10.62
CA ALA A 124 25.43 -1.67 -11.60
C ALA A 124 26.42 -0.54 -11.94
N ARG A 125 25.92 0.69 -12.15
CA ARG A 125 26.74 1.87 -12.42
C ARG A 125 27.64 2.21 -11.23
N LEU A 126 27.08 2.31 -10.02
CA LEU A 126 27.83 2.68 -8.83
C LEU A 126 28.92 1.64 -8.51
N LYS A 127 28.63 0.35 -8.71
CA LYS A 127 29.61 -0.73 -8.56
C LYS A 127 30.77 -0.61 -9.55
N LYS A 128 30.50 -0.20 -10.79
CA LYS A 128 31.55 -0.01 -11.82
C LYS A 128 32.47 1.19 -11.52
N ASN A 129 31.97 2.19 -10.80
CA ASN A 129 32.68 3.43 -10.48
C ASN A 129 33.44 3.39 -9.14
N ARG A 130 33.40 2.25 -8.45
CA ARG A 130 34.09 2.00 -7.18
C ARG A 130 35.41 1.29 -7.39
#